data_AF-A0A958E9X6-F1
#
_entry.id   AF-A0A958E9X6-F1
#
_cell.length_a   1.000
_cell.length_b   1.000
_cell.length_c   1.000
_cell.angle_alpha   90.00
_cell.angle_beta   90.00
_cell.angle_gamma   90.00
#
_symmetry.space_group_name_H-M   'P 1'
#
loop_
_entity.id
_entity.type
_entity.pdbx_description
1 polymer ?
#
loop_
_entity_poly.entity_id
_entity_poly.type
_entity_poly.pdbx_seq_one_letter_code
_entity_poly.pdbx_strand_id
1 'polypeptide(L)'
;MAHSLVFAIHGDGSYLYHDREGQALRADEGALQQALALGEGLPQAEVFVFHLKPARKFFFFWPQKDGTVYHFRGGQQIARKDYFWAKGDSVWGWESRFFRQNSVADGHTSKMFFFYGHEIPLTAPGAYHASHRHHPFSLTTFAEGLGQFYGGFKARPCLDLLTLSTCNNATPQFVATLGPLSRFILASPGRLHLSHIDSDILLPLLQRSDPGLSQLVTAFSREAFDRLCSRTETAVTLSLFETRMVLPGIESLLARFPAISPALPEGDCQDCQSFPQIGEDLPTLGVRAFYRPPTFGRQKDKQTHSGWGCRLITGPW
;
A
#
# COMPACT_ATOMS: atom_id res chain seq x y z
N MET A 1 20.04 -11.13 6.19
CA MET A 1 19.51 -10.31 7.31
C MET A 1 18.19 -10.89 7.77
N ALA A 2 17.74 -10.59 8.99
CA ALA A 2 16.38 -10.94 9.43
C ALA A 2 15.37 -9.96 8.83
N HIS A 3 14.18 -10.43 8.48
CA HIS A 3 13.12 -9.59 7.93
C HIS A 3 11.82 -9.75 8.74
N SER A 4 11.10 -8.64 8.93
CA SER A 4 9.75 -8.62 9.49
C SER A 4 8.80 -8.03 8.45
N LEU A 5 7.89 -8.87 7.95
CA LEU A 5 6.93 -8.51 6.92
C LEU A 5 5.54 -8.46 7.54
N VAL A 6 4.80 -7.39 7.25
CA VAL A 6 3.41 -7.24 7.65
C VAL A 6 2.56 -7.03 6.40
N PHE A 7 1.59 -7.92 6.20
CA PHE A 7 0.58 -7.85 5.15
C PHE A 7 -0.75 -7.45 5.77
N ALA A 8 -1.28 -6.30 5.38
CA ALA A 8 -2.60 -5.82 5.78
C ALA A 8 -3.54 -5.86 4.57
N ILE A 9 -4.41 -6.86 4.53
CA ILE A 9 -5.29 -7.17 3.41
C ILE A 9 -6.72 -6.79 3.78
N HIS A 10 -7.24 -5.77 3.11
CA HIS A 10 -8.59 -5.26 3.30
C HIS A 10 -9.53 -5.85 2.26
N GLY A 11 -10.31 -6.85 2.67
CA GLY A 11 -11.32 -7.54 1.84
C GLY A 11 -12.76 -7.09 2.09
N ASP A 12 -13.01 -6.10 2.96
CA ASP A 12 -14.35 -5.63 3.35
C ASP A 12 -15.06 -4.76 2.28
N GLY A 13 -14.73 -4.96 1.00
CA GLY A 13 -15.29 -4.26 -0.14
C GLY A 13 -15.72 -5.15 -1.31
N SER A 14 -15.64 -6.48 -1.16
CA SER A 14 -15.96 -7.48 -2.21
C SER A 14 -15.29 -7.16 -3.56
N TYR A 15 -13.99 -6.94 -3.53
CA TYR A 15 -13.27 -6.53 -4.71
C TYR A 15 -13.01 -7.69 -5.68
N LEU A 16 -13.60 -7.56 -6.86
CA LEU A 16 -13.44 -8.50 -7.97
C LEU A 16 -12.64 -7.86 -9.09
N TYR A 17 -11.77 -8.65 -9.70
CA TYR A 17 -11.19 -8.36 -11.01
C TYR A 17 -11.41 -9.56 -11.92
N HIS A 18 -11.30 -9.37 -13.23
CA HIS A 18 -11.41 -10.47 -14.17
C HIS A 18 -10.01 -10.84 -14.68
N ASP A 19 -9.72 -12.13 -14.79
CA ASP A 19 -8.53 -12.60 -15.49
C ASP A 19 -8.68 -12.48 -17.01
N ARG A 20 -7.72 -13.02 -17.76
CA ARG A 20 -7.72 -12.97 -19.23
C ARG A 20 -8.83 -13.82 -19.84
N GLU A 21 -9.25 -14.85 -19.13
CA GLU A 21 -10.34 -15.75 -19.46
C GLU A 21 -11.70 -15.16 -19.07
N GLY A 22 -11.72 -13.99 -18.41
CA GLY A 22 -12.93 -13.31 -17.97
C GLY A 22 -13.54 -13.89 -16.70
N GLN A 23 -12.80 -14.69 -15.92
CA GLN A 23 -13.26 -15.21 -14.64
C GLN A 23 -13.11 -14.17 -13.54
N ALA A 24 -14.17 -13.98 -12.75
CA ALA A 24 -14.13 -13.08 -11.60
C ALA A 24 -13.29 -13.70 -10.48
N LEU A 25 -12.21 -13.01 -10.12
CA LEU A 25 -11.28 -13.37 -9.05
C LEU A 25 -11.39 -12.36 -7.91
N ARG A 26 -11.37 -12.87 -6.68
CA ARG A 26 -11.35 -12.07 -5.46
C ARG A 26 -9.92 -11.62 -5.17
N ALA A 27 -9.63 -10.33 -5.27
CA ALA A 27 -8.26 -9.86 -5.10
C ALA A 27 -7.72 -10.04 -3.68
N ASP A 28 -8.60 -9.96 -2.68
CA ASP A 28 -8.20 -10.18 -1.28
C ASP A 28 -7.75 -11.62 -1.04
N GLU A 29 -8.42 -12.60 -1.67
CA GLU A 29 -8.04 -14.01 -1.58
C GLU A 29 -6.71 -14.29 -2.28
N GLY A 30 -6.47 -13.69 -3.45
CA GLY A 30 -5.19 -13.80 -4.15
C GLY A 30 -4.03 -13.21 -3.35
N ALA A 31 -4.22 -12.01 -2.79
CA ALA A 31 -3.22 -11.37 -1.92
C ALA A 31 -2.96 -12.21 -0.65
N LEU A 32 -4.01 -12.81 -0.07
CA LEU A 32 -3.87 -13.69 1.08
C LEU A 32 -3.03 -14.92 0.72
N GLN A 33 -3.36 -15.61 -0.37
CA GLN A 33 -2.62 -16.80 -0.80
C GLN A 33 -1.12 -16.51 -1.01
N GLN A 34 -0.79 -15.40 -1.66
CA GLN A 34 0.60 -14.99 -1.84
C GLN A 34 1.30 -14.70 -0.51
N ALA A 35 0.64 -13.98 0.40
CA ALA A 35 1.20 -13.65 1.71
C ALA A 35 1.42 -14.90 2.59
N LEU A 36 0.51 -15.89 2.53
CA LEU A 36 0.68 -17.18 3.21
C LEU A 36 1.85 -17.97 2.61
N ALA A 37 1.93 -18.05 1.27
CA ALA A 37 3.02 -18.73 0.58
C ALA A 37 4.39 -18.13 0.92
N LEU A 38 4.47 -16.79 1.07
CA LEU A 38 5.67 -16.12 1.55
C LEU A 38 6.01 -16.47 3.00
N GLY A 39 4.99 -16.51 3.87
CA GLY A 39 5.15 -16.91 5.27
C GLY A 39 5.74 -18.31 5.43
N GLU A 40 5.35 -19.24 4.55
CA GLU A 40 5.87 -20.60 4.50
C GLU A 40 7.25 -20.69 3.83
N GLY A 41 7.46 -19.93 2.76
CA GLY A 41 8.67 -19.98 1.94
C GLY A 41 9.88 -19.19 2.46
N LEU A 42 9.71 -18.33 3.47
CA LEU A 42 10.75 -17.45 4.00
C LEU A 42 11.20 -17.87 5.43
N PRO A 43 12.05 -18.89 5.58
CA PRO A 43 12.54 -19.34 6.89
C PRO A 43 13.35 -18.27 7.65
N GLN A 44 13.92 -17.30 6.95
CA GLN A 44 14.68 -16.19 7.51
C GLN A 44 13.82 -14.98 7.94
N ALA A 45 12.51 -15.05 7.77
CA ALA A 45 11.59 -13.96 8.05
C ALA A 45 10.59 -14.29 9.17
N GLU A 46 10.11 -13.23 9.80
CA GLU A 46 8.87 -13.22 10.58
C GLU A 46 7.79 -12.55 9.74
N VAL A 47 6.66 -13.23 9.53
CA VAL A 47 5.59 -12.75 8.65
C VAL A 47 4.27 -12.68 9.40
N PHE A 48 3.61 -11.52 9.36
CA PHE A 48 2.26 -11.32 9.87
C PHE A 48 1.32 -11.03 8.70
N VAL A 49 0.20 -11.75 8.64
CA VAL A 49 -0.84 -11.54 7.64
C VAL A 49 -2.14 -11.22 8.35
N PHE A 50 -2.60 -9.98 8.25
CA PHE A 50 -3.88 -9.52 8.76
C PHE A 50 -4.86 -9.43 7.59
N HIS A 51 -5.90 -10.27 7.62
CA HIS A 51 -6.94 -10.32 6.58
C HIS A 51 -8.28 -9.89 7.16
N LEU A 52 -8.73 -8.72 6.76
CA LEU A 52 -10.08 -8.24 7.02
C LEU A 52 -11.02 -8.81 5.97
N LYS A 53 -12.11 -9.44 6.41
CA LYS A 53 -13.14 -10.06 5.59
C LYS A 53 -14.45 -9.30 5.76
N PRO A 54 -15.37 -9.37 4.79
CA PRO A 54 -16.73 -8.89 5.00
C PRO A 54 -17.38 -9.57 6.21
N ALA A 55 -17.96 -8.79 7.10
CA ALA A 55 -18.70 -9.33 8.23
C ALA A 55 -19.91 -10.12 7.71
N ARG A 56 -20.04 -11.33 8.21
CA ARG A 56 -21.17 -12.21 7.92
C ARG A 56 -21.96 -12.41 9.21
N LYS A 57 -23.29 -12.50 9.11
CA LYS A 57 -24.16 -12.85 10.24
C LYS A 57 -24.55 -14.31 10.09
N PHE A 58 -24.25 -15.13 11.08
CA PHE A 58 -24.82 -16.47 11.17
C PHE A 58 -26.17 -16.35 11.89
N PHE A 59 -27.25 -16.68 11.17
CA PHE A 59 -28.62 -16.66 11.68
C PHE A 59 -29.01 -15.35 12.40
N PHE A 60 -28.86 -14.20 11.72
CA PHE A 60 -29.23 -12.82 12.13
C PHE A 60 -28.70 -12.27 13.49
N PHE A 61 -28.39 -13.11 14.47
CA PHE A 61 -28.13 -12.74 15.88
C PHE A 61 -26.66 -12.90 16.28
N TRP A 62 -25.86 -13.69 15.55
CA TRP A 62 -24.48 -13.98 15.94
C TRP A 62 -23.50 -13.34 14.94
N PRO A 63 -22.84 -12.22 15.29
CA PRO A 63 -21.83 -11.62 14.42
C PRO A 63 -20.68 -12.61 14.26
N GLN A 64 -20.28 -12.88 13.02
CA GLN A 64 -19.06 -13.65 12.76
C GLN A 64 -17.84 -12.73 12.87
N LYS A 65 -16.73 -13.35 13.24
CA LYS A 65 -15.42 -12.71 13.22
C LYS A 65 -15.07 -12.31 11.79
N ASP A 66 -14.69 -11.06 11.64
CA ASP A 66 -14.45 -10.36 10.37
C ASP A 66 -12.96 -10.09 10.15
N GLY A 67 -12.08 -10.52 11.05
CA GLY A 67 -10.64 -10.53 10.85
C GLY A 67 -10.02 -11.91 11.09
N THR A 68 -8.96 -12.23 10.36
CA THR A 68 -8.07 -13.36 10.66
C THR A 68 -6.63 -12.89 10.62
N VAL A 69 -5.84 -13.25 11.63
CA VAL A 69 -4.38 -13.11 11.60
C VAL A 69 -3.73 -14.46 11.40
N TYR A 70 -2.67 -14.47 10.60
CA TYR A 70 -1.71 -15.55 10.45
C TYR A 70 -0.33 -15.02 10.83
N HIS A 71 0.45 -15.81 11.57
CA HIS A 71 1.80 -15.46 12.00
C HIS A 71 2.73 -16.61 11.71
N PHE A 72 3.78 -16.31 10.95
CA PHE A 72 4.81 -17.25 10.57
C PHE A 72 6.15 -16.83 11.15
N ARG A 73 6.95 -17.82 11.55
CA ARG A 73 8.34 -17.65 11.95
C ARG A 73 9.11 -18.90 11.55
N GLY A 74 10.26 -18.73 10.90
CA GLY A 74 11.03 -19.90 10.46
C GLY A 74 10.35 -20.72 9.36
N GLY A 75 9.49 -20.09 8.55
CA GLY A 75 8.72 -20.80 7.52
C GLY A 75 7.54 -21.61 8.07
N GLN A 76 7.25 -21.52 9.37
CA GLN A 76 6.17 -22.28 10.02
C GLN A 76 5.10 -21.34 10.57
N GLN A 77 3.84 -21.68 10.35
CA GLN A 77 2.71 -20.95 10.94
C GLN A 77 2.62 -21.25 12.45
N ILE A 78 2.98 -20.28 13.28
CA ILE A 78 2.97 -20.42 14.74
C ILE A 78 1.68 -19.91 15.39
N ALA A 79 0.90 -19.07 14.68
CA ALA A 79 -0.42 -18.69 15.13
C ALA A 79 -1.39 -18.46 13.97
N ARG A 80 -2.66 -18.80 14.22
CA ARG A 80 -3.83 -18.40 13.43
C ARG A 80 -4.96 -18.03 14.37
N LYS A 81 -5.47 -16.80 14.29
CA LYS A 81 -6.54 -16.34 15.18
C LYS A 81 -7.56 -15.52 14.42
N ASP A 82 -8.83 -15.85 14.61
CA ASP A 82 -9.93 -15.00 14.16
C ASP A 82 -10.27 -13.96 15.24
N TYR A 83 -10.59 -12.74 14.83
CA TYR A 83 -10.93 -11.62 15.71
C TYR A 83 -12.09 -10.77 15.17
N PHE A 84 -12.65 -9.94 16.05
CA PHE A 84 -13.64 -8.91 15.69
C PHE A 84 -12.92 -7.58 15.52
N TRP A 85 -12.98 -7.00 14.33
CA TRP A 85 -12.32 -5.75 13.98
C TRP A 85 -12.93 -4.56 14.74
N ALA A 86 -14.25 -4.52 14.88
CA ALA A 86 -14.97 -3.45 15.60
C ALA A 86 -14.67 -3.33 17.10
N LYS A 87 -13.92 -4.27 17.70
CA LYS A 87 -13.47 -4.17 19.11
C LYS A 87 -12.21 -3.31 19.30
N GLY A 88 -11.68 -2.71 18.23
CA GLY A 88 -10.54 -1.81 18.28
C GLY A 88 -10.91 -0.35 18.51
N ASP A 89 -10.12 0.37 19.31
CA ASP A 89 -10.24 1.82 19.51
C ASP A 89 -9.72 2.63 18.29
N SER A 90 -9.07 1.96 17.34
CA SER A 90 -8.53 2.52 16.09
C SER A 90 -8.68 1.50 14.94
N VAL A 91 -8.53 1.98 13.70
CA VAL A 91 -8.55 1.17 12.46
C VAL A 91 -7.63 -0.06 12.53
N TRP A 92 -6.53 0.05 13.27
CA TRP A 92 -5.50 -1.00 13.38
C TRP A 92 -5.26 -1.42 14.84
N GLY A 93 -6.24 -1.20 15.72
CA GLY A 93 -6.05 -1.33 17.16
C GLY A 93 -5.78 -2.77 17.59
N TRP A 94 -6.46 -3.74 17.01
CA TRP A 94 -6.25 -5.14 17.32
C TRP A 94 -4.95 -5.66 16.69
N GLU A 95 -4.75 -5.38 15.41
CA GLU A 95 -3.63 -5.83 14.59
C GLU A 95 -2.30 -5.34 15.15
N SER A 96 -2.21 -4.04 15.46
CA SER A 96 -0.98 -3.45 16.00
C SER A 96 -0.66 -3.99 17.40
N ARG A 97 -1.67 -4.24 18.25
CA ARG A 97 -1.48 -4.89 19.56
C ARG A 97 -0.97 -6.32 19.39
N PHE A 98 -1.59 -7.11 18.51
CA PHE A 98 -1.16 -8.47 18.22
C PHE A 98 0.29 -8.49 17.72
N PHE A 99 0.62 -7.63 16.76
CA PHE A 99 1.99 -7.50 16.24
C PHE A 99 2.98 -7.19 17.36
N ARG A 100 2.76 -6.13 18.15
CA ARG A 100 3.70 -5.73 19.22
C ARG A 100 3.90 -6.79 20.30
N GLN A 101 2.87 -7.59 20.58
CA GLN A 101 2.94 -8.65 21.59
C GLN A 101 3.66 -9.91 21.11
N ASN A 102 3.68 -10.16 19.79
CA ASN A 102 4.17 -11.42 19.24
C ASN A 102 5.43 -11.26 18.38
N SER A 103 5.73 -10.04 17.92
CA SER A 103 6.94 -9.75 17.15
C SER A 103 8.20 -9.90 17.99
N VAL A 104 9.22 -10.49 17.39
CA VAL A 104 10.58 -10.58 17.95
C VAL A 104 11.58 -9.73 17.17
N ALA A 105 11.09 -8.91 16.23
CA ALA A 105 11.92 -8.04 15.41
C ALA A 105 12.67 -7.02 16.27
N ASP A 106 13.98 -6.90 16.03
CA ASP A 106 14.87 -6.00 16.75
C ASP A 106 15.25 -4.76 15.91
N GLY A 107 16.32 -4.07 16.30
CA GLY A 107 16.85 -2.91 15.58
C GLY A 107 17.61 -3.24 14.29
N HIS A 108 17.99 -4.50 14.08
CA HIS A 108 18.72 -4.96 12.89
C HIS A 108 17.82 -5.64 11.85
N THR A 109 16.57 -5.91 12.22
CA THR A 109 15.57 -6.53 11.36
C THR A 109 15.02 -5.51 10.35
N SER A 110 15.04 -5.85 9.06
CA SER A 110 14.40 -5.00 8.05
C SER A 110 12.88 -5.10 8.16
N LYS A 111 12.18 -3.96 8.17
CA LYS A 111 10.73 -3.87 8.40
C LYS A 111 10.00 -3.47 7.14
N MET A 112 9.12 -4.33 6.65
CA MET A 112 8.37 -4.11 5.41
C MET A 112 6.88 -4.23 5.67
N PHE A 113 6.10 -3.27 5.18
CA PHE A 113 4.65 -3.24 5.33
C PHE A 113 3.99 -3.19 3.95
N PHE A 114 3.01 -4.06 3.73
CA PHE A 114 2.27 -4.17 2.49
C PHE A 114 0.79 -3.98 2.77
N PHE A 115 0.20 -2.94 2.20
CA PHE A 115 -1.23 -2.69 2.28
C PHE A 115 -1.91 -3.07 0.96
N TYR A 116 -2.95 -3.89 1.07
CA TYR A 116 -3.82 -4.29 -0.02
C TYR A 116 -5.22 -3.75 0.31
N GLY A 117 -5.60 -2.62 -0.29
CA GLY A 117 -6.96 -2.04 -0.21
C GLY A 117 -7.45 -1.46 -1.55
N HIS A 118 -8.72 -1.05 -1.63
CA HIS A 118 -9.26 -0.38 -2.82
C HIS A 118 -8.58 0.98 -3.05
N GLU A 119 -8.60 1.81 -2.02
CA GLU A 119 -7.93 3.10 -1.96
C GLU A 119 -7.68 3.47 -0.51
N ILE A 120 -6.74 4.39 -0.26
CA ILE A 120 -6.66 5.08 1.02
C ILE A 120 -7.21 6.47 0.77
N PRO A 121 -8.45 6.79 1.19
CA PRO A 121 -9.03 8.08 0.87
C PRO A 121 -8.29 9.17 1.66
N LEU A 122 -8.15 10.35 1.09
CA LEU A 122 -7.40 11.43 1.75
C LEU A 122 -8.13 11.96 2.99
N THR A 123 -9.47 12.03 2.91
CA THR A 123 -10.37 12.32 4.02
C THR A 123 -11.20 11.08 4.34
N ALA A 124 -11.79 10.99 5.54
CA ALA A 124 -12.59 9.83 5.92
C ALA A 124 -14.00 9.93 5.31
N PRO A 125 -14.36 9.13 4.28
CA PRO A 125 -15.74 9.08 3.84
C PRO A 125 -16.56 8.31 4.88
N GLY A 126 -17.84 8.66 5.04
CA GLY A 126 -18.73 8.00 6.01
C GLY A 126 -19.11 6.55 5.70
N ALA A 127 -18.45 5.88 4.75
CA ALA A 127 -18.83 4.53 4.30
C ALA A 127 -17.71 3.71 3.62
N TYR A 128 -16.43 3.92 3.95
CA TYR A 128 -15.34 3.15 3.31
C TYR A 128 -15.46 1.64 3.54
N HIS A 129 -15.77 1.23 4.77
CA HIS A 129 -15.94 -0.17 5.16
C HIS A 129 -17.38 -0.63 4.92
N ALA A 130 -17.59 -1.66 4.10
CA ALA A 130 -18.95 -2.13 3.81
C ALA A 130 -19.64 -2.67 5.08
N SER A 131 -18.90 -3.39 5.91
CA SER A 131 -19.41 -4.00 7.14
C SER A 131 -19.43 -3.04 8.33
N HIS A 132 -18.61 -2.00 8.28
CA HIS A 132 -18.33 -1.12 9.42
C HIS A 132 -18.34 0.36 9.04
N ARG A 133 -19.45 0.80 8.43
CA ARG A 133 -19.55 2.13 7.81
C ARG A 133 -19.19 3.31 8.73
N HIS A 134 -19.35 3.14 10.04
CA HIS A 134 -19.04 4.17 11.03
C HIS A 134 -17.55 4.27 11.39
N HIS A 135 -16.72 3.30 10.98
CA HIS A 135 -15.29 3.36 11.23
C HIS A 135 -14.62 4.29 10.22
N PRO A 136 -14.00 5.40 10.66
CA PRO A 136 -13.35 6.33 9.76
C PRO A 136 -12.05 5.73 9.21
N PHE A 137 -11.91 5.75 7.88
CA PHE A 137 -10.69 5.35 7.21
C PHE A 137 -10.23 6.48 6.30
N SER A 138 -9.01 6.96 6.52
CA SER A 138 -8.38 8.06 5.78
C SER A 138 -6.87 7.89 5.77
N LEU A 139 -6.17 8.70 4.98
CA LEU A 139 -4.71 8.76 5.00
C LEU A 139 -4.16 9.04 6.40
N THR A 140 -4.79 9.96 7.14
CA THR A 140 -4.40 10.29 8.53
C THR A 140 -4.59 9.10 9.46
N THR A 141 -5.79 8.50 9.51
CA THR A 141 -6.05 7.35 10.40
C THR A 141 -5.24 6.11 10.01
N PHE A 142 -4.94 5.95 8.71
CA PHE A 142 -4.03 4.93 8.22
C PHE A 142 -2.60 5.15 8.73
N ALA A 143 -2.06 6.37 8.57
CA ALA A 143 -0.71 6.72 9.04
C ALA A 143 -0.58 6.56 10.57
N GLU A 144 -1.57 7.02 11.33
CA GLU A 144 -1.61 6.87 12.77
C GLU A 144 -1.54 5.42 13.21
N GLY A 145 -2.38 4.54 12.63
CA GLY A 145 -2.35 3.13 13.00
C GLY A 145 -1.11 2.40 12.48
N LEU A 146 -0.51 2.82 11.36
CA LEU A 146 0.81 2.34 10.94
C LEU A 146 1.88 2.69 12.00
N GLY A 147 1.84 3.90 12.54
CA GLY A 147 2.68 4.31 13.67
C GLY A 147 2.47 3.44 14.92
N GLN A 148 1.25 2.94 15.15
CA GLN A 148 0.97 2.05 16.30
C GLN A 148 1.73 0.73 16.21
N PHE A 149 1.96 0.15 15.02
CA PHE A 149 2.75 -1.08 14.90
C PHE A 149 4.17 -0.94 15.48
N TYR A 150 4.77 0.24 15.36
CA TYR A 150 6.20 0.45 15.62
C TYR A 150 6.51 1.41 16.77
N GLY A 151 5.55 1.67 17.66
CA GLY A 151 5.79 2.47 18.88
C GLY A 151 5.69 3.99 18.67
N GLY A 152 5.06 4.44 17.58
CA GLY A 152 4.76 5.85 17.31
C GLY A 152 5.81 6.59 16.46
N PHE A 153 5.55 7.87 16.20
CA PHE A 153 6.29 8.73 15.25
C PHE A 153 7.62 9.30 15.77
N LYS A 154 8.12 8.84 16.92
CA LYS A 154 8.97 9.69 17.77
C LYS A 154 10.42 9.94 17.33
N ALA A 155 10.99 9.36 16.25
CA ALA A 155 12.31 9.86 15.76
C ALA A 155 12.87 9.37 14.40
N ARG A 156 12.37 8.30 13.75
CA ARG A 156 12.98 7.78 12.50
C ARG A 156 11.92 7.07 11.66
N PRO A 157 12.12 6.92 10.34
CA PRO A 157 11.30 5.99 9.58
C PRO A 157 11.44 4.60 10.23
N CYS A 158 10.31 4.08 10.72
CA CYS A 158 10.23 2.80 11.40
C CYS A 158 10.16 1.64 10.40
N LEU A 159 9.85 1.94 9.14
CA LEU A 159 9.78 1.01 8.03
C LEU A 159 10.94 1.22 7.07
N ASP A 160 11.47 0.13 6.56
CA ASP A 160 12.37 0.15 5.43
C ASP A 160 11.60 0.25 4.11
N LEU A 161 10.45 -0.43 4.00
CA LEU A 161 9.58 -0.38 2.83
C LEU A 161 8.11 -0.31 3.24
N LEU A 162 7.38 0.62 2.63
CA LEU A 162 5.92 0.67 2.64
C LEU A 162 5.42 0.49 1.21
N THR A 163 4.66 -0.57 0.96
CA THR A 163 4.07 -0.86 -0.35
C THR A 163 2.56 -0.67 -0.27
N LEU A 164 2.01 0.15 -1.16
CA LEU A 164 0.59 0.46 -1.23
C LEU A 164 0.00 -0.11 -2.52
N SER A 165 -0.56 -1.31 -2.45
CA SER A 165 -1.28 -1.97 -3.56
C SER A 165 -2.72 -1.45 -3.62
N THR A 166 -2.87 -0.14 -3.87
CA THR A 166 -4.16 0.55 -3.99
C THR A 166 -4.11 1.59 -5.11
N CYS A 167 -5.27 2.12 -5.51
CA CYS A 167 -5.34 3.21 -6.47
C CYS A 167 -4.89 4.56 -5.85
N ASN A 168 -4.39 5.47 -6.70
CA ASN A 168 -4.26 6.91 -6.45
C ASN A 168 -3.47 7.32 -5.19
N ASN A 169 -2.44 6.55 -4.81
CA ASN A 169 -1.72 6.70 -3.55
C ASN A 169 -0.27 7.23 -3.69
N ALA A 170 0.16 7.56 -4.91
CA ALA A 170 1.45 8.23 -5.17
C ALA A 170 1.27 9.74 -5.45
N THR A 171 0.63 10.45 -4.52
CA THR A 171 0.47 11.91 -4.58
C THR A 171 1.44 12.61 -3.62
N PRO A 172 1.73 13.90 -3.82
CA PRO A 172 2.55 14.67 -2.87
C PRO A 172 2.05 14.59 -1.42
N GLN A 173 0.74 14.67 -1.19
CA GLN A 173 0.15 14.57 0.14
C GLN A 173 0.42 13.20 0.79
N PHE A 174 0.29 12.10 0.03
CA PHE A 174 0.57 10.75 0.53
C PHE A 174 2.02 10.62 0.98
N VAL A 175 2.97 11.06 0.15
CA VAL A 175 4.40 10.97 0.46
C VAL A 175 4.76 11.90 1.61
N ALA A 176 4.16 13.09 1.73
CA ALA A 176 4.34 13.97 2.87
C ALA A 176 3.86 13.31 4.18
N THR A 177 2.69 12.67 4.17
CA THR A 177 2.10 12.06 5.37
C THR A 177 2.80 10.75 5.77
N LEU A 178 3.16 9.90 4.80
CA LEU A 178 3.72 8.57 5.07
C LEU A 178 5.25 8.54 5.03
N GLY A 179 5.88 9.52 4.39
CA GLY A 179 7.33 9.63 4.27
C GLY A 179 8.08 9.59 5.60
N PRO A 180 7.60 10.25 6.67
CA PRO A 180 8.21 10.15 7.99
C PRO A 180 8.20 8.73 8.60
N LEU A 181 7.31 7.84 8.13
CA LEU A 181 7.15 6.49 8.66
C LEU A 181 7.99 5.44 7.93
N SER A 182 8.41 5.71 6.68
CA SER A 182 9.10 4.73 5.84
C SER A 182 10.31 5.31 5.13
N ARG A 183 11.35 4.50 4.88
CA ARG A 183 12.51 4.91 4.07
C ARG A 183 12.20 4.86 2.58
N PHE A 184 11.44 3.85 2.16
CA PHE A 184 10.97 3.70 0.80
C PHE A 184 9.44 3.58 0.76
N ILE A 185 8.81 4.21 -0.21
CA ILE A 185 7.38 4.03 -0.51
C ILE A 185 7.25 3.55 -1.94
N LEU A 186 6.58 2.41 -2.15
CA LEU A 186 6.16 1.94 -3.47
C LEU A 186 4.65 2.12 -3.59
N ALA A 187 4.22 2.89 -4.58
CA ALA A 187 2.84 3.34 -4.73
C ALA A 187 2.50 3.55 -6.21
N SER A 188 1.22 3.68 -6.55
CA SER A 188 0.76 4.03 -7.90
C SER A 188 0.06 5.40 -7.92
N PRO A 189 0.43 6.28 -8.86
CA PRO A 189 -0.27 7.56 -9.03
C PRO A 189 -1.61 7.40 -9.74
N GLY A 190 -1.88 6.24 -10.35
CA GLY A 190 -3.10 5.97 -11.11
C GLY A 190 -3.94 4.84 -10.52
N ARG A 191 -4.81 4.27 -11.36
CA ARG A 191 -5.56 3.08 -10.99
C ARG A 191 -4.63 1.88 -10.94
N LEU A 192 -4.54 1.28 -9.76
CA LEU A 192 -3.85 0.03 -9.53
C LEU A 192 -4.80 -0.92 -8.81
N HIS A 193 -5.04 -2.08 -9.41
CA HIS A 193 -5.91 -3.06 -8.81
C HIS A 193 -5.24 -3.72 -7.60
N LEU A 194 -6.04 -4.26 -6.67
CA LEU A 194 -5.57 -4.83 -5.41
C LEU A 194 -4.53 -5.97 -5.57
N SER A 195 -4.74 -6.85 -6.55
CA SER A 195 -4.00 -8.10 -6.78
C SER A 195 -2.71 -7.95 -7.58
N HIS A 196 -2.21 -6.73 -7.71
CA HIS A 196 -1.31 -6.38 -8.81
C HIS A 196 0.14 -6.14 -8.34
N ILE A 197 0.37 -5.66 -7.10
CA ILE A 197 1.70 -5.75 -6.50
C ILE A 197 1.87 -7.12 -5.85
N ASP A 198 2.23 -8.07 -6.71
CA ASP A 198 2.48 -9.46 -6.34
C ASP A 198 3.61 -9.56 -5.33
N SER A 199 3.31 -10.09 -4.15
CA SER A 199 4.29 -10.18 -3.07
C SER A 199 5.17 -11.41 -3.15
N ASP A 200 4.75 -12.45 -3.86
CA ASP A 200 5.52 -13.68 -4.09
C ASP A 200 6.89 -13.39 -4.76
N ILE A 201 7.00 -12.28 -5.48
CA ILE A 201 8.26 -11.71 -6.03
C ILE A 201 9.33 -11.55 -4.94
N LEU A 202 8.94 -11.27 -3.70
CA LEU A 202 9.87 -11.11 -2.59
C LEU A 202 10.59 -12.41 -2.24
N LEU A 203 9.97 -13.57 -2.48
CA LEU A 203 10.54 -14.87 -2.13
C LEU A 203 11.92 -15.08 -2.76
N PRO A 204 12.06 -15.08 -4.11
CA PRO A 204 13.38 -15.24 -4.73
C PRO A 204 14.32 -14.06 -4.45
N LEU A 205 13.82 -12.85 -4.20
CA LEU A 205 14.65 -11.68 -3.93
C LEU A 205 15.28 -11.72 -2.53
N LEU A 206 14.52 -12.13 -1.52
CA LEU A 206 14.98 -12.23 -0.12
C LEU A 206 15.82 -13.48 0.14
N GLN A 207 15.78 -14.48 -0.75
CA GLN A 207 16.64 -15.67 -0.70
C GLN A 207 18.00 -15.44 -1.38
N ARG A 208 18.15 -14.40 -2.22
CA ARG A 208 19.44 -14.05 -2.84
C ARG A 208 20.40 -13.47 -1.79
N SER A 209 21.70 -13.64 -2.03
CA SER A 209 22.75 -13.01 -1.23
C SER A 209 22.53 -11.51 -1.12
N ASP A 210 22.58 -11.00 0.11
CA ASP A 210 22.17 -9.68 0.58
C ASP A 210 22.52 -8.51 -0.36
N PRO A 211 21.60 -8.08 -1.25
CA PRO A 211 21.89 -7.02 -2.22
C PRO A 211 21.87 -5.61 -1.58
N GLY A 212 21.66 -5.52 -0.25
CA GLY A 212 21.38 -4.26 0.42
C GLY A 212 19.99 -3.74 0.11
N LEU A 213 19.42 -2.97 1.04
CA LEU A 213 18.00 -2.58 1.01
C LEU A 213 17.60 -1.82 -0.27
N SER A 214 18.40 -0.85 -0.74
CA SER A 214 18.07 -0.05 -1.91
C SER A 214 17.99 -0.88 -3.20
N GLN A 215 18.89 -1.85 -3.37
CA GLN A 215 18.87 -2.76 -4.52
C GLN A 215 17.69 -3.73 -4.42
N LEU A 216 17.43 -4.28 -3.23
CA LEU A 216 16.28 -5.14 -2.97
C LEU A 216 14.96 -4.44 -3.35
N VAL A 217 14.73 -3.23 -2.83
CA VAL A 217 13.51 -2.46 -3.09
C VAL A 217 13.40 -2.08 -4.56
N THR A 218 14.52 -1.70 -5.19
CA THR A 218 14.58 -1.43 -6.63
C THR A 218 14.17 -2.66 -7.45
N ALA A 219 14.75 -3.82 -7.15
CA ALA A 219 14.48 -5.06 -7.86
C ALA A 219 13.02 -5.50 -7.68
N PHE A 220 12.51 -5.42 -6.44
CA PHE A 220 11.10 -5.67 -6.14
C PHE A 220 10.17 -4.76 -6.95
N SER A 221 10.45 -3.45 -6.96
CA SER A 221 9.63 -2.48 -7.69
C SER A 221 9.63 -2.71 -9.20
N ARG A 222 10.79 -3.05 -9.77
CA ARG A 222 10.94 -3.39 -11.19
C ARG A 222 10.16 -4.64 -11.55
N GLU A 223 10.37 -5.73 -10.81
CA GLU A 223 9.72 -7.01 -11.10
C GLU A 223 8.19 -6.92 -10.91
N ALA A 224 7.74 -6.17 -9.89
CA ALA A 224 6.32 -5.87 -9.73
C ALA A 224 5.78 -5.12 -10.96
N PHE A 225 6.46 -4.06 -11.42
CA PHE A 225 6.08 -3.33 -12.62
C PHE A 225 6.06 -4.19 -13.88
N ASP A 226 7.08 -5.01 -14.11
CA ASP A 226 7.19 -5.86 -15.30
C ASP A 226 6.06 -6.89 -15.33
N ARG A 227 5.69 -7.43 -14.16
CA ARG A 227 4.56 -8.34 -14.02
C ARG A 227 3.20 -7.66 -14.22
N LEU A 228 3.03 -6.42 -13.75
CA LEU A 228 1.85 -5.63 -14.06
C LEU A 228 1.69 -5.43 -15.56
N CYS A 229 2.78 -5.06 -16.22
CA CYS A 229 2.80 -4.85 -17.65
C CYS A 229 2.47 -6.16 -18.38
N SER A 230 3.01 -7.29 -17.95
CA SER A 230 2.75 -8.57 -18.62
C SER A 230 1.30 -9.05 -18.51
N ARG A 231 0.49 -8.48 -17.59
CA ARG A 231 -0.90 -8.90 -17.34
C ARG A 231 -1.97 -7.89 -17.75
N THR A 232 -1.59 -6.66 -18.08
CA THR A 232 -2.54 -5.57 -18.35
C THR A 232 -2.25 -4.91 -19.70
N GLU A 233 -3.30 -4.39 -20.35
CA GLU A 233 -3.21 -3.62 -21.60
C GLU A 233 -3.33 -2.10 -21.37
N THR A 234 -3.81 -1.70 -20.19
CA THR A 234 -3.98 -0.30 -19.80
C THR A 234 -2.67 0.33 -19.34
N ALA A 235 -2.67 1.65 -19.11
CA ALA A 235 -1.50 2.33 -18.58
C ALA A 235 -1.09 1.72 -17.23
N VAL A 236 0.21 1.50 -17.03
CA VAL A 236 0.77 1.06 -15.75
C VAL A 236 1.75 2.11 -15.29
N THR A 237 1.53 2.64 -14.09
CA THR A 237 2.51 3.52 -13.42
C THR A 237 2.74 3.01 -11.99
N LEU A 238 3.99 2.75 -11.66
CA LEU A 238 4.46 2.54 -10.29
C LEU A 238 5.55 3.56 -9.97
N SER A 239 5.58 4.03 -8.74
CA SER A 239 6.52 5.03 -8.28
C SER A 239 7.18 4.55 -7.00
N LEU A 240 8.50 4.50 -7.02
CA LEU A 240 9.34 4.26 -5.86
C LEU A 240 9.89 5.59 -5.36
N PHE A 241 9.61 5.90 -4.10
CA PHE A 241 10.07 7.11 -3.43
C PHE A 241 11.11 6.76 -2.36
N GLU A 242 12.28 7.39 -2.41
CA GLU A 242 13.24 7.44 -1.31
C GLU A 242 12.92 8.67 -0.45
N THR A 243 12.27 8.43 0.69
CA THR A 243 11.53 9.48 1.42
C THR A 243 12.44 10.60 1.93
N ARG A 244 13.65 10.26 2.38
CA ARG A 244 14.64 11.23 2.86
C ARG A 244 15.06 12.24 1.78
N MET A 245 15.08 11.81 0.53
CA MET A 245 15.49 12.67 -0.58
C MET A 245 14.34 13.53 -1.09
N VAL A 246 13.12 12.97 -1.09
CA VAL A 246 11.96 13.60 -1.72
C VAL A 246 11.22 14.57 -0.78
N LEU A 247 11.22 14.31 0.54
CA LEU A 247 10.43 15.06 1.51
C LEU A 247 10.70 16.58 1.51
N PRO A 248 11.95 17.09 1.49
CA PRO A 248 12.19 18.53 1.47
C PRO A 248 11.58 19.23 0.24
N GLY A 249 11.62 18.56 -0.92
CA GLY A 249 11.00 19.06 -2.14
C GLY A 249 9.48 19.04 -2.07
N ILE A 250 8.90 18.00 -1.47
CA ILE A 250 7.45 17.89 -1.28
C ILE A 250 6.92 18.93 -0.30
N GLU A 251 7.61 19.18 0.81
CA GLU A 251 7.25 20.24 1.76
C GLU A 251 7.23 21.62 1.06
N SER A 252 8.25 21.90 0.25
CA SER A 252 8.35 23.13 -0.54
C SER A 252 7.24 23.23 -1.60
N LEU A 253 6.87 22.11 -2.24
CA LEU A 253 5.77 22.05 -3.20
C LEU A 253 4.43 22.32 -2.53
N LEU A 254 4.12 21.63 -1.43
CA LEU A 254 2.85 21.76 -0.72
C LEU A 254 2.69 23.14 -0.05
N ALA A 255 3.78 23.78 0.37
CA ALA A 255 3.74 25.15 0.87
C ALA A 255 3.34 26.17 -0.20
N ARG A 256 3.77 25.96 -1.46
CA ARG A 256 3.43 26.83 -2.60
C ARG A 256 2.06 26.52 -3.20
N PHE A 257 1.68 25.25 -3.18
CA PHE A 257 0.45 24.76 -3.79
C PHE A 257 -0.38 23.95 -2.79
N PRO A 258 -0.94 24.61 -1.75
CA PRO A 258 -1.78 23.93 -0.77
C PRO A 258 -3.02 23.29 -1.42
N ALA A 259 -3.45 23.80 -2.57
CA ALA A 259 -4.56 23.27 -3.38
C ALA A 259 -4.26 21.95 -4.13
N ILE A 260 -3.04 21.40 -4.05
CA ILE A 260 -2.71 20.04 -4.56
C ILE A 260 -3.31 18.94 -3.63
N SER A 261 -4.08 19.32 -2.61
CA SER A 261 -4.67 18.44 -1.58
C SER A 261 -6.08 18.91 -1.17
N PRO A 262 -7.00 18.05 -0.67
CA PRO A 262 -7.78 17.12 -1.48
C PRO A 262 -9.28 17.24 -1.21
N ALA A 263 -10.05 17.68 -2.19
CA ALA A 263 -11.49 17.62 -2.08
C ALA A 263 -12.06 17.58 -3.49
N LEU A 264 -12.30 16.38 -3.99
CA LEU A 264 -13.58 15.98 -4.55
C LEU A 264 -13.54 14.46 -4.78
N PRO A 265 -14.63 13.72 -4.49
CA PRO A 265 -14.65 12.25 -4.54
C PRO A 265 -14.52 11.69 -5.97
N GLU A 266 -14.61 12.53 -7.00
CA GLU A 266 -14.84 12.08 -8.36
C GLU A 266 -13.68 12.46 -9.29
N GLY A 267 -13.05 11.45 -9.90
CA GLY A 267 -12.04 11.62 -10.94
C GLY A 267 -10.76 10.84 -10.66
N ASP A 268 -10.04 10.50 -11.73
CA ASP A 268 -8.73 9.85 -11.62
C ASP A 268 -7.63 10.90 -11.37
N CYS A 269 -6.58 10.51 -10.64
CA CYS A 269 -5.38 11.32 -10.60
C CYS A 269 -4.77 11.42 -12.00
N GLN A 270 -4.37 12.63 -12.39
CA GLN A 270 -3.61 12.86 -13.61
C GLN A 270 -2.12 12.97 -13.27
N ASP A 271 -1.28 12.75 -14.27
CA ASP A 271 0.15 12.97 -14.13
C ASP A 271 0.44 14.42 -13.76
N CYS A 272 1.12 14.68 -12.65
CA CYS A 272 1.36 16.06 -12.19
C CYS A 272 2.07 16.94 -13.23
N GLN A 273 2.86 16.35 -14.14
CA GLN A 273 3.49 17.08 -15.25
C GLN A 273 2.50 17.67 -16.26
N SER A 274 1.24 17.24 -16.28
CA SER A 274 0.22 17.84 -17.14
C SER A 274 -0.28 19.20 -16.62
N PHE A 275 0.15 19.64 -15.43
CA PHE A 275 -0.22 20.92 -14.85
C PHE A 275 1.00 21.85 -14.89
N PRO A 276 1.06 22.83 -15.81
CA PRO A 276 2.24 23.68 -16.00
C PRO A 276 2.75 24.33 -14.71
N GLN A 277 1.83 24.83 -13.87
CA GLN A 277 2.18 25.46 -12.59
C GLN A 277 2.77 24.51 -11.55
N ILE A 278 2.59 23.18 -11.69
CA ILE A 278 3.11 22.18 -10.75
C ILE A 278 4.34 21.49 -11.34
N GLY A 279 4.30 21.18 -12.63
CA GLY A 279 5.24 20.30 -13.31
C GLY A 279 6.71 20.70 -13.17
N GLU A 280 7.00 22.01 -13.22
CA GLU A 280 8.36 22.56 -13.08
C GLU A 280 8.91 22.43 -11.66
N ASP A 281 8.01 22.37 -10.67
CA ASP A 281 8.32 22.35 -9.25
C ASP A 281 8.28 20.94 -8.63
N LEU A 282 7.95 19.93 -9.41
CA LEU A 282 7.87 18.56 -8.93
C LEU A 282 9.24 18.04 -8.52
N PRO A 283 9.39 17.52 -7.29
CA PRO A 283 10.63 16.89 -6.89
C PRO A 283 10.83 15.60 -7.69
N THR A 284 11.98 15.52 -8.37
CA THR A 284 12.43 14.33 -9.11
C THR A 284 13.49 13.55 -8.34
N LEU A 285 14.20 14.22 -7.42
CA LEU A 285 15.22 13.59 -6.60
C LEU A 285 14.59 12.57 -5.64
N GLY A 286 15.12 11.35 -5.63
CA GLY A 286 14.56 10.26 -4.84
C GLY A 286 13.28 9.66 -5.42
N VAL A 287 12.87 10.04 -6.64
CA VAL A 287 11.69 9.48 -7.31
C VAL A 287 12.14 8.61 -8.47
N ARG A 288 11.66 7.37 -8.50
CA ARG A 288 11.80 6.49 -9.65
C ARG A 288 10.43 6.06 -10.14
N ALA A 289 10.04 6.60 -11.29
CA ALA A 289 8.82 6.20 -11.99
C ALA A 289 9.09 5.03 -12.93
N PHE A 290 8.27 4.00 -12.83
CA PHE A 290 8.15 2.90 -13.77
C PHE A 290 6.84 3.11 -14.53
N TYR A 291 6.92 3.27 -15.85
CA TYR A 291 5.77 3.63 -16.65
C TYR A 291 5.73 2.85 -17.96
N ARG A 292 4.54 2.37 -18.29
CA ARG A 292 4.20 1.88 -19.63
C ARG A 292 2.88 2.53 -20.07
N PRO A 293 2.82 3.13 -21.27
CA PRO A 293 1.56 3.61 -21.81
C PRO A 293 0.54 2.47 -21.99
N PRO A 294 -0.75 2.80 -22.15
CA PRO A 294 -1.73 1.82 -22.62
C PRO A 294 -1.38 1.37 -24.05
N THR A 295 -1.75 0.15 -24.42
CA THR A 295 -1.52 -0.35 -25.79
C THR A 295 -2.47 0.24 -26.82
N PHE A 296 -3.51 0.96 -26.37
CA PHE A 296 -4.55 1.56 -27.20
C PHE A 296 -4.98 2.96 -26.69
N GLY A 297 -5.75 3.67 -27.52
CA GLY A 297 -6.33 4.97 -27.18
C GLY A 297 -5.38 6.15 -27.33
N ARG A 298 -5.81 7.33 -26.86
CA ARG A 298 -5.12 8.63 -27.09
C ARG A 298 -3.76 8.74 -26.39
N GLN A 299 -3.53 7.95 -25.35
CA GLN A 299 -2.32 8.01 -24.52
C GLN A 299 -1.29 6.94 -24.87
N LYS A 300 -1.52 6.13 -25.93
CA LYS A 300 -0.65 5.00 -26.29
C LYS A 300 0.79 5.41 -26.62
N ASP A 301 0.97 6.64 -27.07
CA ASP A 301 2.27 7.18 -27.49
C ASP A 301 2.97 7.97 -26.38
N LYS A 302 2.33 8.13 -25.20
CA LYS A 302 2.94 8.80 -24.05
C LYS A 302 4.07 7.92 -23.51
N GLN A 303 5.31 8.42 -23.55
CA GLN A 303 6.49 7.60 -23.17
C GLN A 303 6.92 7.77 -21.71
N THR A 304 6.45 8.81 -21.04
CA THR A 304 6.94 9.20 -19.71
C THR A 304 5.78 9.48 -18.76
N HIS A 305 6.07 9.39 -17.46
CA HIS A 305 5.19 9.84 -16.39
C HIS A 305 6.05 10.41 -15.27
N SER A 306 5.58 11.45 -14.58
CA SER A 306 6.35 12.08 -13.48
C SER A 306 6.55 11.19 -12.24
N GLY A 307 5.88 10.04 -12.18
CA GLY A 307 5.68 9.28 -10.95
C GLY A 307 4.68 9.88 -9.95
N TRP A 308 4.16 11.09 -10.19
CA TRP A 308 3.26 11.78 -9.27
C TRP A 308 1.83 11.87 -9.83
N GLY A 309 0.86 11.59 -8.96
CA GLY A 309 -0.55 11.83 -9.23
C GLY A 309 -1.00 13.16 -8.63
N CYS A 310 -1.63 14.02 -9.42
CA CYS A 310 -2.21 15.29 -9.01
C CYS A 310 -3.66 15.41 -9.45
N ARG A 311 -4.39 16.23 -8.70
CA ARG A 311 -5.72 16.72 -9.08
C ARG A 311 -5.73 18.22 -8.82
N LEU A 312 -6.15 19.00 -9.80
CA LEU A 312 -6.46 20.41 -9.59
C LEU A 312 -7.90 20.54 -9.13
N ILE A 313 -8.11 21.33 -8.09
CA ILE A 313 -9.44 21.74 -7.66
C ILE A 313 -9.90 22.83 -8.61
N THR A 314 -10.80 22.50 -9.53
CA THR A 314 -11.44 23.47 -10.42
C THR A 314 -12.79 23.85 -9.82
N GLY A 315 -12.81 24.79 -8.88
CA GLY A 315 -14.04 25.33 -8.29
C GLY A 315 -13.77 26.31 -7.14
N PRO A 316 -14.67 27.27 -6.87
CA PRO A 316 -14.57 28.13 -5.69
C PRO A 316 -14.85 27.30 -4.43
N TRP A 317 -14.00 27.49 -3.41
CA TRP A 317 -14.15 26.96 -2.06
C TRP A 317 -15.29 27.65 -1.30
#